data_AF-A0A2S7D4K6-F1
#
_entry.id   AF-A0A2S7D4K6-F1
#
_cell.length_a   1.000
_cell.length_b   1.000
_cell.length_c   1.000
_cell.angle_alpha   90.00
_cell.angle_beta   90.00
_cell.angle_gamma   90.00
#
_symmetry.space_group_name_H-M   'P 1'
#
loop_
_entity.id
_entity.type
_entity.pdbx_description
1 polymer ?
#
loop_
_entity_poly.entity_id
_entity_poly.type
_entity_poly.pdbx_seq_one_letter_code
_entity_poly.pdbx_strand_id
1 'polypeptide(L)'
;MREPWTAMALLLAAAFVPLAAVIGARLYPALRPPKHRPLAFVLGGLFAISLGALSTFAVLSEMGSGVFSVSTRYSGLLHADSTQRPLEYWAFVLLFYGMGVLLCGLGLASIGLCFHRLKGSEP
;
A
#
# COMPACT_ATOMS: atom_id res chain seq x y z
N MET A 1 30.63 -3.36 10.36
CA MET A 1 29.75 -4.12 11.27
C MET A 1 28.37 -4.13 10.63
N ARG A 2 27.82 -5.28 10.25
CA ARG A 2 26.47 -5.34 9.66
C ARG A 2 25.48 -5.26 10.80
N GLU A 3 24.70 -4.20 10.82
CA GLU A 3 23.86 -3.92 11.97
C GLU A 3 22.66 -4.87 11.98
N PRO A 4 22.34 -5.52 13.13
CA PRO A 4 21.38 -6.62 13.19
C PRO A 4 19.96 -6.22 12.77
N TRP A 5 19.64 -4.92 12.81
CA TRP A 5 18.37 -4.37 12.31
C TRP A 5 18.20 -4.48 10.79
N THR A 6 19.28 -4.49 10.01
CA THR A 6 19.19 -4.60 8.54
C THR A 6 18.68 -5.97 8.10
N ALA A 7 19.14 -7.04 8.75
CA ALA A 7 18.66 -8.40 8.50
C ALA A 7 17.19 -8.55 8.88
N MET A 8 16.75 -7.91 9.97
CA MET A 8 15.36 -7.97 10.43
C MET A 8 14.41 -7.15 9.54
N ALA A 9 14.84 -5.98 9.06
CA ALA A 9 14.08 -5.19 8.09
C ALA A 9 13.89 -5.94 6.77
N LEU A 10 14.93 -6.66 6.32
CA LEU A 10 14.84 -7.56 5.16
C LEU A 10 13.87 -8.71 5.38
N LEU A 11 13.82 -9.30 6.58
CA LEU A 11 12.85 -10.35 6.92
C LEU A 11 11.41 -9.82 6.94
N LEU A 12 11.17 -8.63 7.49
CA LEU A 12 9.85 -7.98 7.45
C LEU A 12 9.42 -7.65 6.02
N ALA A 13 10.33 -7.13 5.20
CA ALA A 13 10.08 -6.89 3.78
C ALA A 13 9.80 -8.20 3.02
N ALA A 14 10.56 -9.27 3.30
CA ALA A 14 10.35 -10.58 2.70
C ALA A 14 9.01 -11.21 3.11
N ALA A 15 8.59 -11.03 4.36
CA ALA A 15 7.28 -11.50 4.85
C ALA A 15 6.11 -10.68 4.31
N PHE A 16 6.33 -9.44 3.91
CA PHE A 16 5.31 -8.58 3.32
C PHE A 16 4.84 -9.07 1.95
N VAL A 17 5.74 -9.62 1.13
CA VAL A 17 5.44 -10.12 -0.23
C VAL A 17 4.36 -11.22 -0.25
N PRO A 18 4.47 -12.34 0.51
CA PRO A 18 3.44 -13.36 0.54
C PRO A 18 2.13 -12.85 1.15
N LEU A 19 2.20 -11.95 2.14
CA LEU A 19 1.01 -11.34 2.73
C LEU A 19 0.24 -10.50 1.69
N ALA A 20 0.95 -9.65 0.94
CA ALA A 20 0.40 -8.87 -0.14
C ALA A 20 -0.24 -9.75 -1.23
N ALA A 21 0.40 -10.87 -1.58
CA ALA A 21 -0.13 -11.82 -2.55
C ALA A 21 -1.45 -12.48 -2.07
N VAL A 22 -1.52 -12.89 -0.80
CA VAL A 22 -2.75 -13.48 -0.21
C VAL A 22 -3.89 -12.47 -0.17
N ILE A 23 -3.61 -11.22 0.25
CA ILE A 23 -4.60 -10.14 0.28
C ILE A 23 -5.11 -9.87 -1.15
N GLY A 24 -4.20 -9.75 -2.12
CA GLY A 24 -4.54 -9.57 -3.53
C GLY A 24 -5.43 -10.69 -4.08
N ALA A 25 -5.11 -11.95 -3.79
CA ALA A 25 -5.90 -13.11 -4.20
C ALA A 25 -7.33 -13.10 -3.62
N ARG A 26 -7.49 -12.61 -2.38
CA ARG A 26 -8.80 -12.50 -1.72
C ARG A 26 -9.64 -11.33 -2.24
N LEU A 27 -9.02 -10.23 -2.63
CA LEU A 27 -9.69 -9.05 -3.20
C LEU A 27 -10.04 -9.22 -4.69
N TYR A 28 -9.33 -10.07 -5.42
CA TYR A 28 -9.58 -10.37 -6.83
C TYR A 28 -11.05 -10.64 -7.20
N PRO A 29 -11.82 -11.49 -6.49
CA PRO A 29 -13.24 -11.71 -6.80
C PRO A 29 -14.12 -10.46 -6.57
N ALA A 30 -13.77 -9.59 -5.62
CA ALA A 30 -14.48 -8.33 -5.36
C ALA A 30 -14.15 -7.26 -6.41
N LEU A 31 -12.99 -7.36 -7.05
CA LEU A 31 -12.56 -6.47 -8.13
C LEU A 31 -13.14 -6.83 -9.51
N ARG A 32 -14.00 -7.87 -9.61
CA ARG A 32 -14.72 -8.16 -10.86
C ARG A 32 -15.65 -6.98 -11.19
N PRO A 33 -15.37 -6.20 -12.25
CA PRO A 33 -16.19 -5.03 -12.54
C PRO A 33 -17.61 -5.46 -12.96
N PRO A 34 -18.67 -4.86 -12.42
CA PRO A 34 -20.02 -5.06 -12.89
C PRO A 34 -20.12 -4.53 -14.33
N LYS A 35 -20.70 -5.34 -15.22
CA LYS A 35 -20.81 -5.08 -16.68
C LYS A 35 -21.52 -3.76 -17.02
N HIS A 36 -22.12 -3.09 -16.05
CA HIS A 36 -23.06 -1.98 -16.24
C HIS A 36 -22.50 -0.60 -15.82
N ARG A 37 -21.34 -0.52 -15.15
CA ARG A 37 -20.77 0.77 -14.65
C ARG A 37 -19.22 0.82 -14.68
N PRO A 38 -18.59 0.80 -15.87
CA PRO A 38 -17.12 0.83 -15.98
C PRO A 38 -16.50 2.13 -15.45
N LEU A 39 -17.19 3.27 -15.59
CA LEU A 39 -16.72 4.58 -15.12
C LEU A 39 -16.53 4.63 -13.60
N ALA A 40 -17.44 4.02 -12.82
CA ALA A 40 -17.34 4.00 -11.37
C ALA A 40 -16.11 3.21 -10.88
N PHE A 41 -15.72 2.15 -11.61
CA PHE A 41 -14.52 1.37 -11.32
C PHE A 41 -13.24 2.12 -11.69
N VAL A 42 -13.23 2.83 -12.82
CA VAL A 42 -12.08 3.67 -13.22
C VAL A 42 -11.87 4.83 -12.23
N LEU A 43 -12.95 5.52 -11.85
CA LEU A 43 -12.90 6.60 -10.85
C LEU A 43 -12.47 6.07 -9.47
N GLY A 44 -13.01 4.92 -9.04
CA GLY A 44 -12.59 4.27 -7.81
C GLY A 44 -11.12 3.83 -7.84
N GLY A 45 -10.64 3.35 -8.99
CA GLY A 45 -9.25 2.98 -9.18
C GLY A 45 -8.30 4.19 -9.16
N LEU A 46 -8.67 5.29 -9.82
CA LEU A 46 -7.93 6.56 -9.75
C LEU A 46 -7.87 7.11 -8.32
N PHE A 47 -8.99 7.04 -7.60
CA PHE A 47 -9.04 7.45 -6.19
C PHE A 47 -8.14 6.59 -5.30
N ALA A 48 -8.11 5.27 -5.52
CA ALA A 48 -7.20 4.38 -4.80
C ALA A 48 -5.73 4.68 -5.12
N ILE A 49 -5.39 4.98 -6.38
CA ILE A 49 -4.03 5.39 -6.77
C ILE A 49 -3.63 6.70 -6.11
N SER A 50 -4.50 7.72 -6.10
CA SER A 50 -4.16 9.01 -5.49
C SER A 50 -3.98 8.90 -3.98
N LEU A 51 -4.84 8.12 -3.31
CA LEU A 51 -4.71 7.84 -1.88
C LEU A 51 -3.43 7.04 -1.57
N GLY A 52 -3.13 6.03 -2.39
CA GLY A 52 -1.91 5.23 -2.29
C GLY A 52 -0.64 6.08 -2.50
N ALA A 53 -0.64 6.97 -3.49
CA ALA A 53 0.46 7.88 -3.75
C ALA A 53 0.67 8.88 -2.61
N LEU A 54 -0.41 9.49 -2.09
CA LEU A 54 -0.34 10.41 -0.94
C LEU A 54 0.21 9.73 0.31
N SER A 55 -0.29 8.53 0.63
CA SER A 55 0.20 7.77 1.78
C SER A 55 1.68 7.38 1.63
N THR A 56 2.10 6.99 0.44
CA THR A 56 3.49 6.63 0.15
C THR A 56 4.41 7.85 0.21
N PHE A 57 3.96 8.99 -0.29
CA PHE A 57 4.70 10.25 -0.25
C PHE A 57 4.88 10.78 1.18
N ALA A 58 3.85 10.65 2.02
CA ALA A 58 3.96 10.98 3.44
C ALA A 58 5.03 10.11 4.13
N VAL A 59 5.05 8.80 3.86
CA VAL A 59 6.07 7.90 4.41
C VAL A 59 7.48 8.26 3.92
N LEU A 60 7.64 8.68 2.67
CA LEU A 60 8.93 9.12 2.13
C LEU A 60 9.47 10.35 2.87
N SER A 61 8.60 11.30 3.20
CA SER A 61 8.95 12.48 4.00
C SER A 61 9.40 12.10 5.41
N GLU A 62 8.67 11.20 6.07
CA GLU A 62 9.02 10.69 7.41
C GLU A 62 10.35 9.92 7.37
N MET A 63 10.59 9.11 6.32
CA MET A 63 11.85 8.39 6.11
C MET A 63 13.06 9.33 6.03
N GLY A 64 12.91 10.49 5.38
CA GLY A 64 13.96 11.50 5.27
C GLY A 64 14.30 12.16 6.61
N SER A 65 13.33 12.25 7.52
CA SER A 65 13.52 12.81 8.86
C SER A 65 14.08 11.80 9.88
N GLY A 66 13.98 10.50 9.60
CA GLY A 66 14.40 9.43 10.51
C GLY A 66 13.45 9.22 11.69
N VAL A 67 12.33 9.93 11.72
CA VAL A 67 11.29 9.87 12.73
C VAL A 67 9.96 9.61 12.02
N PHE A 68 9.14 8.74 12.60
CA PHE A 68 7.78 8.49 12.15
C PHE A 68 6.82 9.00 13.23
N SER A 69 6.08 10.07 12.94
CA SER A 69 5.12 10.65 13.87
C SER A 69 3.73 10.81 13.24
N VAL A 70 2.74 10.12 13.80
CA VAL A 70 1.34 10.25 13.39
C VAL A 70 0.49 10.52 14.61
N SER A 71 -0.08 11.72 14.68
CA SER A 71 -1.08 12.06 15.68
C SER A 71 -2.46 11.75 15.15
N THR A 72 -3.18 10.85 15.81
CA THR A 72 -4.59 10.58 15.52
C THR A 72 -5.42 10.74 16.77
N ARG A 73 -6.56 11.42 16.64
CA ARG A 73 -7.47 11.74 17.75
C ARG A 73 -7.97 10.50 18.51
N TYR A 74 -7.96 9.34 17.86
CA TYR A 74 -8.49 8.07 18.39
C TYR A 74 -7.41 7.13 18.93
N SER A 75 -6.16 7.21 18.45
CA SER A 75 -5.07 6.30 18.80
C SER A 75 -3.93 6.97 19.57
N GLY A 76 -4.04 8.27 19.85
CA GLY A 76 -2.96 9.05 20.46
C GLY A 76 -1.84 9.37 19.48
N LEU A 77 -0.69 9.78 20.02
CA LEU A 77 0.52 10.06 19.26
C LEU A 77 1.29 8.77 19.03
N LEU A 78 1.31 8.28 17.79
CA LEU A 78 2.26 7.25 17.37
C LEU A 78 3.58 7.94 17.04
N HIS A 79 4.62 7.63 17.81
CA HIS A 79 5.95 8.21 17.62
C HIS A 79 6.99 7.10 17.69
N ALA A 80 7.76 6.93 16.62
CA ALA A 80 8.87 6.01 16.56
C ALA A 80 10.08 6.67 15.90
N ASP A 81 11.23 6.51 16.51
CA ASP A 81 12.50 7.05 16.02
C ASP A 81 13.38 5.89 15.51
N SER A 82 13.99 6.07 14.35
CA SER A 82 14.88 5.08 13.74
C SER A 82 16.09 4.70 14.62
N THR A 83 16.51 5.58 15.53
CA THR A 83 17.67 5.38 16.41
C THR A 83 17.28 4.78 17.76
N GLN A 84 16.18 5.24 18.37
CA GLN A 84 15.76 4.79 19.71
C GLN A 84 14.85 3.56 19.65
N ARG A 85 14.00 3.47 18.63
CA ARG A 85 13.02 2.38 18.44
C ARG A 85 12.99 1.93 16.98
N PRO A 86 14.13 1.40 16.45
CA PRO A 86 14.27 1.03 15.05
C PRO A 86 13.19 0.05 14.59
N LEU A 87 12.80 -0.89 15.46
CA LEU A 87 11.86 -1.95 15.13
C LEU A 87 10.44 -1.41 14.92
N GLU A 88 9.97 -0.55 15.84
CA GLU A 88 8.66 0.12 15.72
C GLU A 88 8.65 1.05 14.51
N TYR A 89 9.73 1.80 14.29
CA TYR A 89 9.88 2.71 13.16
C TYR A 89 9.76 1.96 11.81
N TRP A 90 10.54 0.90 11.60
CA TRP A 90 10.48 0.13 10.35
C TRP A 90 9.15 -0.61 10.19
N ALA A 91 8.54 -1.09 11.27
CA ALA A 91 7.23 -1.71 11.22
C ALA A 91 6.14 -0.73 10.76
N PHE A 92 6.12 0.50 11.29
CA PHE A 92 5.18 1.53 10.84
C PHE A 92 5.44 1.92 9.39
N VAL A 93 6.70 2.16 9.03
CA VAL A 93 7.09 2.47 7.66
C VAL A 93 6.62 1.39 6.69
N LEU A 94 6.87 0.11 6.98
CA LEU A 94 6.42 -1.01 6.15
C LEU A 94 4.89 -1.10 6.05
N LEU A 95 4.18 -0.86 7.16
CA LEU A 95 2.72 -0.94 7.19
C LEU A 95 2.10 0.17 6.34
N PHE A 96 2.51 1.42 6.54
CA PHE A 96 1.97 2.56 5.79
C PHE A 96 2.41 2.55 4.32
N TYR A 97 3.67 2.25 4.04
CA TYR A 97 4.18 2.11 2.68
C TYR A 97 3.47 0.94 1.97
N GLY A 98 3.34 -0.19 2.65
CA GLY A 98 2.67 -1.38 2.15
C GLY A 98 1.20 -1.13 1.80
N MET A 99 0.46 -0.42 2.66
CA MET A 99 -0.91 0.00 2.35
C MET A 99 -0.95 0.89 1.11
N GLY A 100 -0.02 1.84 0.97
CA GLY A 100 0.07 2.71 -0.20
C GLY A 100 0.29 1.93 -1.50
N VAL A 101 1.23 0.99 -1.49
CA VAL A 101 1.52 0.10 -2.64
C VAL A 101 0.31 -0.77 -2.99
N LEU A 102 -0.36 -1.35 -1.98
CA LEU A 102 -1.56 -2.17 -2.21
C LEU A 102 -2.72 -1.35 -2.81
N LEU A 103 -2.92 -0.11 -2.34
CA LEU A 103 -3.93 0.80 -2.89
C LEU A 103 -3.64 1.18 -4.34
N CYS A 104 -2.39 1.52 -4.66
CA CYS A 104 -1.97 1.78 -6.04
C CYS A 104 -2.14 0.54 -6.94
N GLY A 105 -1.74 -0.64 -6.44
CA GLY A 105 -1.89 -1.90 -7.15
C GLY A 105 -3.36 -2.26 -7.42
N LEU A 106 -4.23 -2.03 -6.43
CA LEU A 106 -5.67 -2.24 -6.56
C LEU A 106 -6.31 -1.26 -7.55
N GLY A 107 -5.86 -0.01 -7.55
CA GLY A 107 -6.30 0.98 -8.53
C GLY A 107 -5.84 0.66 -9.96
N LEU A 108 -4.60 0.23 -10.13
CA LEU A 108 -4.10 -0.24 -11.44
C LEU A 108 -4.82 -1.49 -11.91
N ALA A 109 -5.06 -2.45 -11.02
CA ALA A 109 -5.78 -3.69 -11.35
C ALA A 109 -7.24 -3.42 -11.75
N SER A 110 -7.95 -2.55 -11.03
CA SER A 110 -9.33 -2.17 -11.36
C SER A 110 -9.43 -1.46 -12.71
N ILE A 111 -8.49 -0.55 -13.02
CA ILE A 111 -8.42 0.11 -14.33
C ILE A 111 -8.06 -0.89 -15.44
N GLY A 112 -7.04 -1.72 -15.22
CA GLY A 112 -6.60 -2.74 -16.19
C GLY A 112 -7.69 -3.77 -16.53
N LEU A 113 -8.45 -4.21 -15.54
CA LEU A 113 -9.59 -5.12 -15.74
C LEU A 113 -10.73 -4.49 -16.54
N CYS A 114 -10.93 -3.16 -16.44
CA CYS A 114 -11.89 -2.44 -17.28
C CYS A 114 -11.45 -2.42 -18.75
N PHE A 115 -10.17 -2.15 -19.04
CA PHE A 115 -9.65 -2.13 -20.40
C PHE A 115 -9.54 -3.52 -21.04
N HIS A 116 -9.17 -4.55 -20.28
CA HIS A 116 -9.09 -5.92 -20.78
C HIS A 116 -10.46 -6.46 -21.23
N ARG A 117 -11.56 -6.03 -20.57
CA ARG A 117 -12.94 -6.35 -20.97
C ARG A 117 -13.39 -5.61 -22.23
N LEU A 118 -12.95 -4.36 -22.45
CA LEU A 118 -13.28 -3.58 -23.65
C LEU A 118 -12.68 -4.22 -24.92
N LYS A 119 -11.49 -4.80 -24.81
CA LYS A 119 -10.83 -5.50 -25.93
C LYS A 119 -11.46 -6.85 -26.28
N GLY A 120 -12.17 -7.48 -25.34
CA GLY A 120 -12.90 -8.74 -25.55
C GLY A 120 -14.33 -8.55 -26.06
N SER A 121 -14.75 -7.32 -26.37
CA SER A 121 -16.07 -6.98 -26.90
C SER A 121 -16.03 -6.38 -28.31
N GLU A 122 -15.00 -6.70 -29.09
CA GLU A 122 -15.07 -6.54 -30.54
C GLU A 122 -15.79 -7.77 -31.13
N PRO A 123 -16.84 -7.58 -31.97
CA PRO A 123 -17.54 -8.66 -32.67
C PRO A 123 -16.68 -9.33 -33.74
#